data_AF-A0A7U4QIJ6-F1
#
_entry.id   AF-A0A7U4QIJ6-F1
#
_cell.length_a   1.000
_cell.length_b   1.000
_cell.length_c   1.000
_cell.angle_alpha   90.00
_cell.angle_beta   90.00
_cell.angle_gamma   90.00
#
_symmetry.space_group_name_H-M   'P 1'
#
loop_
_entity.id
_entity.type
_entity.pdbx_description
1 polymer ?
#
loop_
_entity_poly.entity_id
_entity_poly.type
_entity_poly.pdbx_seq_one_letter_code
_entity_poly.pdbx_strand_id
1 'polypeptide(L)'
;MLECETVKKGVACPFMTSKGCNFNGGACHPIVEQCQGCAHILETGEGKYCRICPDPAVKWRLGKCNFATHMKKNGNGKGHKRLNPLKASKRKTKGL
;
A
#
# COMPACT_ATOMS: atom_id res chain seq x y z
N MET A 1 5.70 2.93 -19.90
CA MET A 1 4.73 3.23 -18.82
C MET A 1 4.18 4.60 -19.11
N LEU A 2 2.87 4.74 -19.28
CA LEU A 2 2.26 6.02 -19.65
C LEU A 2 2.09 6.88 -18.39
N GLU A 3 2.27 8.18 -18.56
CA GLU A 3 1.97 9.17 -17.53
C GLU A 3 0.46 9.43 -17.54
N CYS A 4 -0.14 9.59 -16.35
CA CYS A 4 -1.53 9.97 -16.25
C CYS A 4 -1.68 11.38 -16.83
N GLU A 5 -2.64 11.57 -17.75
CA GLU A 5 -2.95 12.88 -18.35
C GLU A 5 -4.24 13.49 -17.79
N THR A 6 -4.99 12.70 -17.02
CA THR A 6 -6.27 13.13 -16.43
C THR A 6 -6.02 13.93 -15.16
N VAL A 7 -5.94 13.24 -14.02
CA VAL A 7 -5.98 13.85 -12.70
C VAL A 7 -4.58 14.04 -12.09
N LYS A 8 -3.66 13.10 -12.37
CA LYS A 8 -2.29 13.08 -11.82
C LYS A 8 -1.28 13.32 -12.93
N LYS A 9 -1.36 14.49 -13.56
CA LYS A 9 -0.52 14.88 -14.72
C LYS A 9 0.96 14.62 -14.45
N GLY A 10 1.61 13.83 -15.32
CA GLY A 10 3.04 13.49 -15.20
C GLY A 10 3.39 12.38 -14.21
N VAL A 11 2.38 11.69 -13.64
CA VAL A 11 2.63 10.53 -12.75
C VAL A 11 2.50 9.25 -13.53
N ALA A 12 3.54 8.42 -13.49
CA ALA A 12 3.54 7.09 -14.07
C ALA A 12 2.36 6.27 -13.53
N CYS A 13 1.42 5.90 -14.42
CA CYS A 13 0.14 5.31 -14.04
C CYS A 13 -0.08 3.99 -14.79
N PRO A 14 -0.17 2.85 -14.09
CA PRO A 14 -0.40 1.56 -14.73
C PRO A 14 -1.82 1.41 -15.30
N PHE A 15 -2.75 2.28 -14.90
CA PHE A 15 -4.12 2.30 -15.39
C PHE A 15 -4.29 3.19 -16.63
N MET A 16 -3.27 3.97 -16.99
CA MET A 16 -3.32 4.83 -18.16
C MET A 16 -2.98 4.03 -19.41
N THR A 17 -3.83 4.14 -20.42
CA THR A 17 -3.66 3.53 -21.74
C THR A 17 -3.74 4.60 -22.82
N SER A 18 -3.41 4.28 -24.06
CA SER A 18 -3.55 5.20 -25.19
C SER A 18 -4.99 5.66 -25.44
N LYS A 19 -5.99 4.94 -24.91
CA LYS A 19 -7.42 5.30 -24.99
C LYS A 19 -7.89 6.12 -23.78
N GLY A 20 -6.99 6.46 -22.85
CA GLY A 20 -7.31 7.13 -21.58
C GLY A 20 -7.18 6.21 -20.37
N CYS A 21 -7.71 6.67 -19.23
CA CYS A 21 -7.67 5.93 -17.98
C CYS A 21 -8.68 4.77 -18.01
N ASN A 22 -8.20 3.54 -17.87
CA ASN A 22 -9.03 2.33 -17.85
C ASN A 22 -9.71 2.06 -16.48
N PHE A 23 -9.58 2.99 -15.54
CA PHE A 23 -10.24 2.85 -14.24
C PHE A 23 -11.74 3.13 -14.39
N ASN A 24 -12.58 2.47 -13.59
CA ASN A 24 -14.03 2.61 -13.64
C ASN A 24 -14.44 4.09 -13.48
N GLY A 25 -15.06 4.68 -14.50
CA GLY A 25 -15.39 6.10 -14.54
C GLY A 25 -14.33 7.01 -15.19
N GLY A 26 -13.25 6.47 -15.75
CA GLY A 26 -12.30 7.21 -16.58
C GLY A 26 -11.37 8.18 -15.86
N ALA A 27 -11.42 8.24 -14.52
CA ALA A 27 -10.61 9.15 -13.70
C ALA A 27 -10.31 8.58 -12.31
N CYS A 28 -9.31 9.12 -11.63
CA CYS A 28 -9.03 8.77 -10.22
C CYS A 28 -9.97 9.55 -9.28
N HIS A 29 -10.37 8.91 -8.18
CA HIS A 29 -11.15 9.55 -7.12
C HIS A 29 -10.25 10.26 -6.09
N PRO A 30 -10.75 11.34 -5.48
CA PRO A 30 -10.01 12.07 -4.45
C PRO A 30 -9.78 11.22 -3.20
N ILE A 31 -8.84 11.66 -2.36
CA ILE A 31 -8.60 11.01 -1.07
C ILE A 31 -9.80 11.13 -0.13
N VAL A 32 -9.96 10.12 0.72
CA VAL A 32 -10.90 10.14 1.85
C VAL A 32 -10.22 10.70 3.09
N GLU A 33 -11.00 11.09 4.11
CA GLU A 33 -10.46 11.61 5.37
C GLU A 33 -9.47 10.63 6.03
N GLN A 34 -9.72 9.33 5.92
CA GLN A 34 -8.82 8.29 6.44
C GLN A 34 -7.44 8.26 5.76
N CYS A 35 -7.28 8.90 4.59
CA CYS A 35 -5.98 9.00 3.94
C CYS A 35 -5.11 10.16 4.46
N GLN A 36 -5.66 11.10 5.23
CA GLN A 36 -4.92 12.27 5.69
C GLN A 36 -3.64 11.85 6.43
N GLY A 37 -2.50 12.45 6.05
CA GLY A 37 -1.18 12.10 6.61
C GLY A 37 -0.46 10.94 5.89
N CYS A 38 -1.05 10.29 4.88
CA CYS A 38 -0.32 9.38 4.00
C CYS A 38 0.78 10.10 3.20
N ALA A 39 1.98 9.51 3.11
CA ALA A 39 3.08 9.99 2.24
C ALA A 39 2.81 9.79 0.74
N HIS A 40 1.68 9.17 0.42
CA HIS A 40 1.24 8.88 -0.95
C HIS A 40 0.18 9.85 -1.46
N ILE A 41 -0.18 10.87 -0.67
CA ILE A 41 -1.07 11.93 -1.12
C ILE A 41 -0.29 12.83 -2.08
N LEU A 42 -0.89 13.09 -3.24
CA LEU A 42 -0.48 14.09 -4.20
C LEU A 42 -1.52 15.18 -4.22
N GLU A 43 -1.07 16.40 -4.03
CA GLU A 43 -1.91 17.59 -4.18
C GLU A 43 -1.73 18.08 -5.62
N THR A 44 -2.79 18.00 -6.40
CA THR A 44 -2.87 18.57 -7.75
C THR A 44 -3.82 19.76 -7.71
N GLY A 45 -3.77 20.63 -8.73
CA GLY A 45 -4.63 21.83 -8.77
C GLY A 45 -6.13 21.53 -8.68
N GLU A 46 -6.56 20.31 -9.02
CA GLU A 46 -7.95 19.85 -8.94
C GLU A 46 -8.33 19.24 -7.58
N GLY A 47 -7.36 18.95 -6.71
CA GLY A 47 -7.62 18.36 -5.39
C GLY A 47 -6.50 17.43 -4.91
N LYS A 48 -6.80 16.60 -3.91
CA LYS A 48 -5.83 15.66 -3.32
C LYS A 48 -6.14 14.24 -3.75
N TYR A 49 -5.15 13.52 -4.26
CA TYR A 49 -5.29 12.16 -4.81
C TYR A 49 -4.22 11.21 -4.29
N CYS A 50 -4.49 9.91 -4.28
CA CYS A 50 -3.48 8.91 -3.87
C CYS A 50 -2.59 8.52 -5.06
N ARG A 51 -1.26 8.63 -4.99
CA ARG A 51 -0.37 8.22 -6.09
C ARG A 51 -0.43 6.73 -6.44
N ILE A 52 -0.78 5.88 -5.46
CA ILE A 52 -0.71 4.42 -5.61
C ILE A 52 -2.02 3.84 -6.11
N CYS A 53 -3.16 4.31 -5.56
CA CYS A 53 -4.47 3.78 -5.92
C CYS A 53 -5.33 4.80 -6.69
N PRO A 54 -6.13 4.33 -7.65
CA PRO A 54 -7.08 5.18 -8.37
C PRO A 54 -8.30 5.53 -7.51
N ASP A 55 -8.72 4.64 -6.61
CA ASP A 55 -9.82 4.91 -5.68
C ASP A 55 -9.42 4.58 -4.22
N PRO A 56 -9.21 5.61 -3.39
CA PRO A 56 -8.94 5.46 -1.97
C PRO A 56 -10.12 4.86 -1.19
N ALA A 57 -11.37 5.22 -1.50
CA ALA A 57 -12.54 4.83 -0.72
C ALA A 57 -12.73 3.30 -0.71
N VAL A 58 -12.58 2.65 -1.87
CA VAL A 58 -12.65 1.19 -1.98
C VAL A 58 -11.56 0.49 -1.16
N LYS A 59 -10.36 1.07 -1.02
CA LYS A 59 -9.30 0.49 -0.19
C LYS A 59 -9.61 0.56 1.30
N TRP A 60 -10.38 1.54 1.73
CA TRP A 60 -10.81 1.69 3.12
C TRP A 60 -12.11 0.94 3.45
N ARG A 61 -12.93 0.62 2.43
CA ARG A 61 -14.22 -0.06 2.60
C ARG A 61 -14.12 -1.42 3.30
N LEU A 62 -13.08 -2.20 3.00
CA LEU A 62 -12.88 -3.55 3.58
C LEU A 62 -11.97 -3.55 4.82
N GLY A 63 -11.50 -2.39 5.26
CA GLY A 63 -10.57 -2.26 6.37
C GLY A 63 -9.47 -1.23 6.10
N LYS A 64 -8.35 -1.33 6.81
CA LYS A 64 -7.26 -0.37 6.65
C LYS A 64 -6.61 -0.50 5.28
N CYS A 65 -6.35 0.62 4.61
CA CYS A 65 -5.63 0.62 3.34
C CYS A 65 -4.22 0.00 3.52
N ASN A 66 -3.88 -0.96 2.67
CA ASN A 66 -2.59 -1.67 2.73
C ASN A 66 -1.36 -0.77 2.48
N PHE A 67 -1.57 0.41 1.92
CA PHE A 67 -0.54 1.41 1.64
C PHE A 67 -0.53 2.56 2.64
N ALA A 68 -1.36 2.52 3.69
CA ALA A 68 -1.42 3.60 4.65
C ALA A 68 -0.10 3.70 5.43
N THR A 69 0.71 4.73 5.13
CA THR A 69 2.00 4.96 5.80
C THR A 69 1.83 5.59 7.19
N HIS A 70 0.76 6.35 7.39
CA HIS A 70 0.45 7.02 8.67
C HIS A 70 -0.11 6.04 9.70
N MET A 71 -0.80 5.00 9.25
CA MET A 71 -1.22 3.88 10.09
C MET A 71 -0.03 2.97 10.31
N LYS A 72 0.94 3.42 11.13
CA LYS A 72 1.96 2.53 11.70
C LYS A 72 1.22 1.27 12.15
N LYS A 73 1.52 0.13 11.54
CA LYS A 73 1.15 -1.17 12.10
C LYS A 73 1.67 -1.12 13.52
N ASN A 74 0.78 -0.97 14.49
CA ASN A 74 1.12 -1.22 15.87
C ASN A 74 1.50 -2.69 15.86
N GLY A 75 2.80 -2.94 15.76
CA GLY A 75 3.40 -4.26 15.70
C GLY A 75 3.22 -4.94 17.04
N ASN A 76 1.98 -5.27 17.40
CA ASN A 76 1.72 -6.36 18.32
C ASN A 76 1.86 -7.72 17.62
N GLY A 77 2.33 -7.72 16.38
CA GLY A 77 3.11 -8.80 15.80
C GLY A 77 4.52 -8.89 16.39
N LYS A 78 4.74 -8.61 17.68
CA LYS A 78 5.65 -9.47 18.44
C LYS A 78 4.98 -10.82 18.53
N GLY A 79 4.98 -11.53 17.40
CA GLY A 79 5.09 -12.97 17.44
C GLY A 79 6.31 -13.20 18.31
N HIS A 80 6.05 -13.51 19.58
CA HIS A 80 6.97 -14.28 20.37
C HIS A 80 7.21 -15.53 19.53
N LYS A 81 8.18 -15.46 18.62
CA LYS A 81 9.04 -16.58 18.34
C LYS A 81 9.68 -16.87 19.69
N ARG A 82 8.93 -17.58 20.53
CA ARG A 82 9.47 -18.64 21.36
C ARG A 82 10.07 -19.62 20.36
N LEU A 83 11.22 -19.25 19.81
CA LEU A 83 12.26 -20.19 19.45
C LEU A 83 12.57 -20.88 20.77
N ASN A 84 11.80 -21.93 21.05
CA ASN A 84 12.02 -22.80 22.19
C ASN A 84 13.33 -23.51 21.86
N PRO A 85 14.45 -23.25 22.56
CA PRO A 85 15.73 -23.86 22.24
C PRO A 85 15.82 -25.31 22.75
N LEU A 86 14.74 -26.09 22.61
CA LEU A 86 14.61 -27.46 23.14
C LEU A 86 14.89 -28.55 22.08
N LYS A 87 15.54 -28.19 20.98
CA LYS A 87 16.07 -29.17 20.01
C LYS A 87 17.50 -28.85 19.53
N ALA A 88 18.34 -28.28 20.41
CA ALA A 88 19.76 -28.02 20.12
C ALA A 88 20.74 -28.84 20.96
N SER A 89 20.30 -29.84 21.73
CA SER A 89 21.22 -30.68 22.52
C SER A 89 20.79 -32.15 22.55
N LYS A 90 20.97 -32.87 21.44
CA LYS A 90 21.44 -34.29 21.44
C LYS A 90 21.73 -34.79 20.01
N ARG A 91 22.73 -34.23 19.35
CA ARG A 91 23.51 -34.95 18.33
C ARG A 91 25.00 -34.76 18.63
N LYS A 92 25.48 -35.47 19.65
CA LYS A 92 26.86 -35.95 19.66
C LYS A 92 26.79 -37.47 19.62
N THR A 93 26.76 -37.99 18.40
CA THR A 93 27.32 -39.30 18.08
C THR A 93 28.73 -39.05 17.57
N LYS A 94 29.71 -39.73 18.18
CA LYS A 94 31.15 -39.90 17.88
C LYS A 94 31.73 -40.30 19.25
N GLY A 95 32.02 -41.56 19.53
CA GLY A 95 32.83 -42.48 18.74
C GLY A 95 34.21 -42.53 19.37
N LEU A 96 34.36 -43.37 20.41
CA LEU A 96 35.53 -44.16 20.76
C LEU A 96 35.10 -45.18 21.81
#